data_AF-A0A1L8R1Y0-F1
#
_entry.id   AF-A0A1L8R1Y0-F1
#
_cell.length_a   1.000
_cell.length_b   1.000
_cell.length_c   1.000
_cell.angle_alpha   90.00
_cell.angle_beta   90.00
_cell.angle_gamma   90.00
#
_symmetry.space_group_name_H-M   'P 1'
#
loop_
_entity.id
_entity.type
_entity.pdbx_description
1 polymer ?
#
loop_
_entity_poly.entity_id
_entity_poly.type
_entity_poly.pdbx_seq_one_letter_code
_entity_poly.pdbx_strand_id
1 'polypeptide(L)'
;MLDKFIKDLIIQILAMVAERERAEIKRRQAQGIALAHEKGLFRGRKPDYSPTSRNRQKQIIYYQIVEMLEQGMGISEISRRAGVCRPTVYRIKENLEKNETQVE
;
A
#
# COMPACT_ATOMS: atom_id res chain seq x y z
N MET A 1 41.21 -20.60 31.40
CA MET A 1 41.70 -20.55 30.00
C MET A 1 40.79 -21.32 29.05
N LEU A 2 40.53 -22.62 29.28
CA LEU A 2 39.71 -23.45 28.38
C LEU A 2 38.21 -23.08 28.36
N ASP A 3 37.61 -22.77 29.51
CA ASP A 3 36.19 -22.40 29.64
C ASP A 3 35.82 -21.14 28.84
N LYS A 4 36.70 -20.13 28.86
CA LYS A 4 36.52 -18.90 28.07
C LYS A 4 36.55 -19.20 26.57
N PHE A 5 37.50 -20.02 26.12
CA PHE A 5 37.61 -20.42 24.71
C PHE A 5 36.37 -21.18 24.21
N ILE A 6 35.86 -22.12 25.02
CA ILE A 6 34.64 -22.88 24.68
C ILE A 6 33.43 -21.95 24.58
N LYS A 7 33.28 -20.99 25.51
CA LYS A 7 32.21 -19.99 25.48
C LYS A 7 32.28 -19.10 24.24
N ASP A 8 33.47 -18.60 23.91
CA ASP A 8 33.68 -17.75 22.74
C ASP A 8 33.36 -18.51 21.44
N LEU A 9 33.75 -19.78 21.34
CA LEU A 9 33.43 -20.64 20.19
C LEU A 9 31.92 -20.90 20.05
N ILE A 10 31.22 -21.18 21.16
CA ILE A 10 29.77 -21.38 21.14
C ILE A 10 29.06 -20.11 20.67
N ILE A 11 29.47 -18.93 21.17
CA ILE A 11 28.88 -17.64 20.76
C ILE A 11 29.08 -17.41 19.26
N GLN A 12 30.26 -17.70 18.73
CA GLN A 12 30.55 -17.57 17.30
C GLN A 12 29.68 -18.49 16.43
N ILE A 13 29.52 -19.75 16.84
CA ILE A 13 28.67 -20.71 16.10
C ILE A 13 27.21 -20.24 16.11
N LEU A 14 26.70 -19.80 17.27
CA LEU A 14 25.32 -19.30 17.37
C LEU A 14 25.10 -18.05 16.53
N ALA A 15 26.06 -17.13 16.51
CA ALA A 15 26.01 -15.95 15.66
C ALA A 15 25.94 -16.33 14.17
N MET A 16 26.81 -17.24 13.73
CA MET A 16 26.82 -17.73 12.34
C MET A 16 25.51 -18.41 11.95
N VAL A 17 24.93 -19.25 12.82
CA VAL A 17 23.63 -19.90 12.56
C VAL A 17 22.52 -18.86 12.43
N ALA A 18 22.47 -17.89 13.36
CA ALA A 18 21.46 -16.83 13.32
C ALA A 18 21.56 -15.98 12.05
N GLU A 19 22.78 -15.67 11.58
CA GLU A 19 23.00 -14.95 10.32
C GLU A 19 22.53 -15.78 9.12
N ARG A 20 22.87 -17.07 9.08
CA ARG A 20 22.44 -17.98 8.02
C ARG A 20 20.91 -18.10 7.94
N GLU A 21 20.25 -18.26 9.08
CA GLU A 21 18.78 -18.33 9.14
C GLU A 21 18.12 -17.04 8.64
N ARG A 22 18.64 -15.87 9.05
CA ARG A 22 18.16 -14.57 8.54
C ARG A 22 18.32 -14.45 7.03
N ALA A 23 19.44 -14.91 6.48
CA ALA A 23 19.68 -14.91 5.04
C ALA A 23 18.69 -15.85 4.32
N GLU A 24 18.42 -17.02 4.90
CA GLU A 24 17.48 -17.98 4.33
C GLU A 24 16.03 -17.46 4.34
N ILE A 25 15.59 -16.82 5.43
CA ILE A 25 14.25 -16.20 5.51
C ILE A 25 14.08 -15.18 4.39
N LYS A 26 15.07 -14.29 4.18
CA LYS A 26 15.04 -13.30 3.10
C LYS A 26 15.02 -13.95 1.72
N ARG A 27 15.81 -15.00 1.51
CA ARG A 27 15.83 -15.76 0.25
C ARG A 27 14.46 -16.35 -0.07
N ARG A 28 13.83 -17.03 0.90
CA ARG A 28 12.49 -17.61 0.74
C ARG A 28 11.42 -16.54 0.52
N GLN A 29 11.50 -15.42 1.24
CA GLN A 29 10.60 -14.29 1.04
C GLN A 29 10.74 -13.71 -0.38
N ALA A 30 11.97 -13.52 -0.88
CA ALA A 30 12.20 -13.02 -2.23
C ALA A 30 11.64 -13.97 -3.31
N GLN A 31 11.81 -15.29 -3.12
CA GLN A 31 11.20 -16.30 -3.99
C GLN A 31 9.66 -16.21 -3.98
N GLY A 32 9.05 -16.06 -2.79
CA GLY A 32 7.60 -15.89 -2.67
C GLY A 32 7.10 -14.60 -3.33
N ILE A 33 7.83 -13.50 -3.16
CA ILE A 33 7.53 -12.20 -3.79
C ILE A 33 7.60 -12.33 -5.32
N ALA A 34 8.63 -12.97 -5.87
CA ALA A 34 8.77 -13.21 -7.30
C ALA A 34 7.56 -13.97 -7.87
N LEU A 35 7.17 -15.07 -7.23
CA LEU A 35 5.97 -15.84 -7.63
C LEU A 35 4.68 -15.01 -7.54
N ALA A 36 4.55 -14.14 -6.54
CA ALA A 36 3.38 -13.28 -6.40
C ALA A 36 3.36 -12.12 -7.42
N HIS A 37 4.52 -11.65 -7.88
CA HIS A 37 4.63 -10.73 -9.01
C HIS A 37 4.23 -11.41 -10.33
N GLU A 38 4.72 -12.63 -10.59
CA GLU A 38 4.33 -13.43 -11.76
C GLU A 38 2.83 -13.68 -11.81
N LYS A 39 2.19 -13.92 -10.65
CA LYS A 39 0.74 -14.06 -10.52
C LYS A 39 -0.04 -12.73 -10.56
N GLY A 40 0.63 -11.58 -10.66
CA GLY A 40 -0.04 -10.26 -10.71
C GLY A 40 -0.80 -9.89 -9.43
N LEU A 41 -0.40 -10.42 -8.27
CA LEU A 41 -1.06 -10.18 -6.98
C LEU A 41 -0.69 -8.79 -6.40
N PHE A 42 0.50 -8.29 -6.69
CA PHE A 42 0.95 -6.97 -6.26
C PHE A 42 0.29 -5.87 -7.11
N ARG A 43 -0.79 -5.29 -6.59
CA ARG A 43 -1.56 -4.20 -7.24
C ARG A 43 -1.39 -2.84 -6.56
N GLY A 44 -0.35 -2.69 -5.75
CA GLY A 44 -0.06 -1.47 -4.99
C GLY A 44 -1.07 -1.18 -3.87
N ARG A 45 -1.03 0.06 -3.37
CA ARG A 45 -1.93 0.52 -2.31
C ARG A 45 -3.34 0.76 -2.87
N LYS A 46 -4.35 0.17 -2.24
CA LYS A 46 -5.76 0.43 -2.58
C LYS A 46 -6.11 1.91 -2.37
N PRO A 47 -6.95 2.52 -3.23
CA PRO A 47 -7.32 3.92 -3.10
C PRO A 47 -8.10 4.19 -1.82
N ASP A 48 -7.62 5.17 -1.06
CA ASP A 48 -8.19 5.59 0.22
C ASP A 48 -9.61 6.18 0.09
N TYR A 49 -9.87 6.92 -0.98
CA TYR A 49 -11.18 7.49 -1.30
C TYR A 49 -11.72 6.74 -2.51
N SER A 50 -12.64 5.82 -2.24
CA SER A 50 -13.24 4.92 -3.22
C SER A 50 -14.56 4.39 -2.67
N PRO A 51 -15.49 3.94 -3.53
CA PRO A 51 -16.77 3.39 -3.09
C PRO A 51 -16.59 2.11 -2.26
N THR A 52 -15.44 1.44 -2.40
CA THR A 52 -15.06 0.21 -1.67
C THR A 52 -13.98 0.45 -0.61
N SER A 53 -13.77 1.70 -0.19
CA SER A 53 -12.77 2.03 0.82
C SER A 53 -13.08 1.34 2.14
N ARG A 54 -12.03 0.85 2.82
CA ARG A 54 -12.16 0.22 4.14
C ARG A 54 -12.61 1.19 5.23
N ASN A 55 -12.33 2.49 5.07
CA ASN A 55 -12.70 3.51 6.04
C ASN A 55 -14.02 4.17 5.62
N ARG A 56 -15.05 4.03 6.45
CA ARG A 56 -16.39 4.54 6.18
C ARG A 56 -16.44 6.07 6.05
N GLN A 57 -15.64 6.80 6.82
CA GLN A 57 -15.57 8.26 6.70
C GLN A 57 -15.02 8.68 5.34
N LYS A 58 -13.95 8.03 4.87
CA LYS A 58 -13.37 8.31 3.54
C LYS A 58 -14.30 7.91 2.40
N GLN A 59 -15.12 6.88 2.60
CA GLN A 59 -16.17 6.48 1.67
C GLN A 59 -17.26 7.56 1.55
N ILE A 60 -17.72 8.12 2.68
CA ILE A 60 -18.70 9.23 2.68
C ILE A 60 -18.13 10.46 1.97
N ILE A 61 -16.89 10.83 2.30
CA ILE A 61 -16.20 11.96 1.65
C ILE A 61 -16.06 11.72 0.14
N TYR A 62 -15.79 10.49 -0.29
CA TYR A 62 -15.76 10.14 -1.71
C TYR A 62 -17.10 10.45 -2.40
N TYR A 63 -18.22 9.97 -1.87
CA TYR A 63 -19.54 10.22 -2.47
C TYR A 63 -19.88 11.72 -2.47
N GLN A 64 -19.53 12.45 -1.42
CA GLN A 64 -19.71 13.90 -1.37
C GLN A 64 -18.92 14.62 -2.47
N ILE A 65 -17.67 14.17 -2.74
CA ILE A 65 -16.85 14.71 -3.83
C ILE A 65 -17.45 14.40 -5.20
N VAL A 66 -17.96 13.19 -5.40
CA VAL A 66 -18.64 12.79 -6.65
C VAL A 66 -19.85 13.68 -6.91
N GLU A 67 -20.72 13.87 -5.92
CA GLU A 67 -21.89 14.74 -6.03
C GLU A 67 -21.51 16.19 -6.37
N MET A 68 -20.49 16.74 -5.71
CA MET A 68 -20.02 18.11 -6.00
C MET A 68 -19.40 18.23 -7.41
N LEU A 69 -18.79 17.16 -7.94
CA LEU A 69 -18.27 17.13 -9.31
C LEU A 69 -19.42 17.08 -10.33
N GLU A 70 -20.46 16.29 -10.08
CA GLU A 70 -21.68 16.22 -10.91
C GLU A 70 -22.44 17.56 -10.96
N GLN A 71 -22.44 18.30 -9.85
CA GLN A 71 -22.99 19.66 -9.76
C GLN A 71 -22.14 20.71 -10.51
N GLY A 72 -21.00 20.33 -11.12
CA GLY A 72 -20.13 21.23 -11.86
C GLY A 72 -19.31 22.18 -10.99
N MET A 73 -19.13 21.89 -9.70
CA MET A 73 -18.38 22.76 -8.79
C MET A 73 -16.87 22.80 -9.12
N GLY A 74 -16.24 23.94 -8.90
CA GLY A 74 -14.80 24.10 -9.12
C GLY A 74 -13.94 23.26 -8.16
N ILE A 75 -12.90 22.60 -8.68
CA ILE A 75 -12.01 21.69 -7.92
C ILE A 75 -11.41 22.31 -6.65
N SER A 76 -11.08 23.60 -6.70
CA SER A 76 -10.53 24.35 -5.56
C SER A 76 -11.54 24.48 -4.42
N GLU A 77 -12.82 24.64 -4.76
CA GLU A 77 -13.91 24.75 -3.79
C GLU A 77 -14.25 23.39 -3.17
N ILE A 78 -14.31 22.34 -3.99
CA ILE A 78 -14.53 20.95 -3.53
C ILE A 78 -13.47 20.55 -2.51
N SER A 79 -12.20 20.87 -2.80
CA SER A 79 -11.08 20.60 -1.89
C SER A 79 -11.25 21.26 -0.53
N ARG A 80 -11.70 22.53 -0.49
CA ARG A 80 -11.97 23.25 0.76
C ARG A 80 -13.16 22.67 1.52
N ARG A 81 -14.27 22.39 0.83
CA ARG A 81 -15.51 21.89 1.45
C ARG A 81 -15.38 20.48 1.99
N ALA A 82 -14.76 19.57 1.24
CA ALA A 82 -14.57 18.18 1.64
C ALA A 82 -13.35 17.96 2.56
N GLY A 83 -12.53 19.00 2.80
CA GLY A 83 -11.34 18.89 3.64
C GLY A 83 -10.25 17.97 3.09
N VAL A 84 -10.18 17.82 1.75
CA VAL A 84 -9.19 16.97 1.08
C VAL A 84 -8.26 17.78 0.19
N CYS A 85 -7.02 17.31 -0.01
CA CYS A 85 -6.10 17.98 -0.92
C CYS A 85 -6.58 17.91 -2.38
N ARG A 86 -6.37 18.97 -3.16
CA ARG A 86 -6.74 19.07 -4.59
C ARG A 86 -6.33 17.85 -5.45
N PRO A 87 -5.13 17.26 -5.30
CA PRO A 87 -4.75 16.06 -6.06
C PRO A 87 -5.67 14.86 -5.81
N THR A 88 -6.27 14.76 -4.63
CA THR A 88 -7.25 13.72 -4.32
C THR A 88 -8.51 13.90 -5.15
N VAL A 89 -8.99 15.13 -5.28
CA VAL A 89 -10.16 15.47 -6.10
C VAL A 89 -9.87 15.19 -7.58
N TYR A 90 -8.70 15.61 -8.08
CA TYR A 90 -8.29 15.30 -9.46
C TYR A 90 -8.22 13.79 -9.72
N ARG A 91 -7.62 13.02 -8.81
CA ARG A 91 -7.53 11.56 -8.94
C ARG A 91 -8.92 10.89 -8.92
N ILE A 92 -9.84 11.39 -8.11
CA ILE A 92 -11.23 10.90 -8.10
C ILE A 92 -11.89 11.18 -9.44
N LYS A 93 -11.78 12.41 -9.96
CA LYS A 93 -12.32 12.80 -11.26
C LYS A 93 -11.76 11.92 -12.39
N GLU A 94 -10.45 11.76 -12.46
CA GLU A 94 -9.79 10.94 -13.49
C GLU A 94 -10.21 9.47 -13.41
N ASN A 95 -10.41 8.93 -12.20
CA ASN A 95 -10.90 7.56 -12.03
C ASN A 95 -12.37 7.40 -12.45
N LEU A 96 -13.21 8.44 -12.31
CA LEU A 96 -14.58 8.41 -12.80
C LEU A 96 -14.60 8.37 -14.34
N GLU A 97 -13.86 9.27 -14.98
CA GLU A 97 -13.71 9.32 -16.44
C GLU A 97 -13.21 7.98 -17.00
N LYS A 98 -12.18 7.38 -16.37
CA LYS A 98 -11.66 6.07 -16.77
C LYS A 98 -12.65 4.92 -16.61
N ASN A 99 -13.57 4.99 -15.64
CA ASN A 99 -14.59 3.97 -15.46
C ASN A 99 -15.69 4.10 -16.52
N GLU A 100 -16.04 5.31 -16.93
CA GLU A 100 -17.01 5.56 -18.01
C GLU A 100 -16.49 5.04 -19.35
N THR A 101 -15.21 5.25 -19.68
CA THR A 101 -14.60 4.76 -20.92
C THR A 101 -14.46 3.24 -21.01
N GLN A 102 -14.55 2.51 -19.88
CA GLN A 102 -14.45 1.04 -19.86
C GLN A 102 -15.81 0.34 -20.02
N VAL A 103 -16.91 1.09 -19.96
CA VAL A 103 -18.28 0.57 -20.06
C VAL A 103 -18.85 0.73 -21.49
N GLU A 104 -18.20 1.53 -22.33
CA GLU A 104 -18.41 1.59 -23.79
C GLU A 104 -17.59 0.54 -24.54
#